data_AF-A0A1S8TAK8-F1
#
_entry.id   AF-A0A1S8TAK8-F1
#
_cell.length_a   1.000
_cell.length_b   1.000
_cell.length_c   1.000
_cell.angle_alpha   90.00
_cell.angle_beta   90.00
_cell.angle_gamma   90.00
#
_symmetry.space_group_name_H-M   'P 1'
#
loop_
_entity.id
_entity.type
_entity.pdbx_description
1 polymer ?
#
loop_
_entity_poly.entity_id
_entity_poly.type
_entity_poly.pdbx_seq_one_letter_code
_entity_poly.pdbx_strand_id
1 'polypeptide(L)'
;MNSIRDNLSKGEIISEIRLSLTHEIMRNYIFIVVEGKDDIKFWKKFISDNVILFESFSGKEGIKEIVIDFFKNNKRILGIRDKDYDNSAEEGNILCYDSCCLEIMLADNDNTFKKIFDEYYFGPLNALEFKELLLRQLKFISLVRKYSTEDCMNLKLNGISINNAFNLSKKEIDNNMIIEQINRHNANYFTLNEDKLEKIKSKHCKEVSCKKLLEITQGHDFLITFAIYSNIYFSKHIKDSDISASLRCSYQENSLIETNIYSKIKKYENENNLEKILIC
;
A
#
# COMPACT_ATOMS: atom_id res chain seq x y z
N MET A 1 20.78 -13.15 -12.11
CA MET A 1 21.53 -12.96 -10.85
C MET A 1 20.51 -12.62 -9.75
N ASN A 2 19.91 -13.60 -9.06
CA ASN A 2 18.73 -13.36 -8.18
C ASN A 2 18.75 -14.27 -6.93
N SER A 3 19.69 -14.07 -6.01
CA SER A 3 19.72 -14.88 -4.77
C SER A 3 20.39 -14.22 -3.55
N ILE A 4 20.88 -12.97 -3.61
CA ILE A 4 21.67 -12.37 -2.51
C ILE A 4 20.93 -11.19 -1.82
N ARG A 5 19.73 -10.81 -2.28
CA ARG A 5 19.11 -9.51 -1.92
C ARG A 5 18.14 -9.52 -0.74
N ASP A 6 17.94 -10.64 -0.05
CA ASP A 6 17.08 -10.65 1.13
C ASP A 6 17.87 -10.13 2.35
N ASN A 7 17.35 -9.10 3.03
CA ASN A 7 17.90 -8.49 4.26
C ASN A 7 19.24 -7.75 4.16
N LEU A 8 19.46 -6.98 3.09
CA LEU A 8 20.62 -6.08 3.02
C LEU A 8 20.48 -4.92 4.02
N SER A 9 21.54 -4.64 4.75
CA SER A 9 21.66 -3.46 5.60
C SER A 9 21.68 -2.18 4.76
N LYS A 10 21.36 -1.06 5.38
CA LYS A 10 21.46 0.28 4.79
C LYS A 10 22.80 0.51 4.06
N GLY A 11 23.92 0.17 4.70
CA GLY A 11 25.24 0.39 4.12
C GLY A 11 25.48 -0.44 2.85
N GLU A 12 24.94 -1.66 2.83
CA GLU A 12 25.06 -2.57 1.69
C GLU A 12 24.24 -2.08 0.49
N ILE A 13 22.99 -1.67 0.71
CA ILE A 13 22.13 -1.13 -0.37
C ILE A 13 22.75 0.12 -0.99
N ILE A 14 23.17 1.08 -0.17
CA ILE A 14 23.80 2.32 -0.67
C ILE A 14 25.08 2.02 -1.45
N SER A 15 25.89 1.09 -0.95
CA SER A 15 27.14 0.69 -1.62
C SER A 15 26.87 -0.04 -2.94
N GLU A 16 25.89 -0.95 -2.98
CA GLU A 16 25.49 -1.66 -4.20
C GLU A 16 25.00 -0.69 -5.27
N ILE A 17 24.15 0.27 -4.90
CA ILE A 17 23.68 1.31 -5.83
C ILE A 17 24.87 2.14 -6.33
N ARG A 18 25.77 2.58 -5.45
CA ARG A 18 26.97 3.35 -5.85
C ARG A 18 27.86 2.60 -6.83
N LEU A 19 28.15 1.33 -6.55
CA LEU A 19 28.97 0.48 -7.41
C LEU A 19 28.27 0.24 -8.76
N SER A 20 26.96 0.03 -8.75
CA SER A 20 26.18 -0.14 -9.97
C SER A 20 26.17 1.13 -10.82
N LEU A 21 26.14 2.31 -10.20
CA LEU A 21 26.16 3.59 -10.91
C LEU A 21 27.50 3.89 -11.60
N THR A 22 28.62 3.39 -11.07
CA THR A 22 29.97 3.58 -11.64
C THR A 22 30.38 2.50 -12.64
N HIS A 23 29.68 1.36 -12.66
CA HIS A 23 29.99 0.25 -13.55
C HIS A 23 29.59 0.57 -15.00
N GLU A 24 30.52 0.42 -15.94
CA GLU A 24 30.32 0.82 -17.36
C GLU A 24 29.14 0.11 -18.03
N ILE A 25 28.99 -1.20 -17.79
CA ILE A 25 27.85 -2.00 -18.30
C ILE A 25 26.50 -1.45 -17.81
N MET A 26 26.46 -0.82 -16.64
CA MET A 26 25.25 -0.33 -15.98
C MET A 26 25.00 1.16 -16.26
N ARG A 27 25.72 1.77 -17.20
CA ARG A 27 25.64 3.23 -17.46
C ARG A 27 24.23 3.71 -17.79
N ASN A 28 23.45 2.89 -18.49
CA ASN A 28 22.08 3.21 -18.88
C ASN A 28 21.03 2.51 -18.00
N TYR A 29 21.46 1.80 -16.96
CA TYR A 29 20.53 1.15 -16.04
C TYR A 29 19.87 2.17 -15.12
N ILE A 30 18.60 1.91 -14.83
CA ILE A 30 17.74 2.71 -13.97
C ILE A 30 17.45 1.89 -12.72
N PHE A 31 17.45 2.55 -11.58
CA PHE A 31 17.28 1.92 -10.28
C PHE A 31 16.02 2.44 -9.65
N ILE A 32 15.07 1.53 -9.39
CA ILE A 32 13.82 1.85 -8.72
C ILE A 32 13.88 1.31 -7.31
N VAL A 33 13.70 2.20 -6.33
CA VAL A 33 13.66 1.87 -4.90
C VAL A 33 12.20 1.85 -4.47
N VAL A 34 11.76 0.74 -3.89
CA VAL A 34 10.38 0.51 -3.45
C VAL A 34 10.30 0.15 -1.97
N GLU A 35 9.12 0.24 -1.36
CA GLU A 35 8.98 0.07 0.08
C GLU A 35 9.27 -1.35 0.53
N GLY A 36 8.66 -2.33 -0.13
CA GLY A 36 8.73 -3.72 0.27
C GLY A 36 8.87 -4.72 -0.87
N LYS A 37 9.05 -5.98 -0.48
CA LYS A 37 9.14 -7.12 -1.40
C LYS A 37 7.91 -7.31 -2.28
N ASP A 38 6.73 -6.91 -1.82
CA ASP A 38 5.49 -7.04 -2.59
C ASP A 38 5.41 -6.01 -3.73
N ASP A 39 5.95 -4.82 -3.55
CA ASP A 39 6.19 -3.86 -4.63
C ASP A 39 7.15 -4.41 -5.69
N ILE A 40 8.24 -5.05 -5.27
CA ILE A 40 9.18 -5.69 -6.21
C ILE A 40 8.45 -6.72 -7.05
N LYS A 41 7.65 -7.59 -6.42
CA LYS A 41 6.87 -8.61 -7.14
C LYS A 41 5.90 -7.99 -8.12
N PHE A 42 5.27 -6.86 -7.75
CA PHE A 42 4.35 -6.12 -8.62
C PHE A 42 5.08 -5.52 -9.83
N TRP A 43 6.14 -4.74 -9.60
CA TRP A 43 6.83 -4.02 -10.68
C TRP A 43 7.61 -4.93 -11.62
N LYS A 44 8.09 -6.09 -11.15
CA LYS A 44 8.93 -7.01 -11.94
C LYS A 44 8.32 -7.42 -13.29
N LYS A 45 7.00 -7.44 -13.42
CA LYS A 45 6.33 -7.81 -14.68
C LYS A 45 6.08 -6.62 -15.63
N PHE A 46 6.35 -5.39 -15.20
CA PHE A 46 6.08 -4.17 -15.96
C PHE A 46 7.34 -3.37 -16.29
N ILE A 47 8.48 -3.68 -15.68
CA ILE A 47 9.73 -2.96 -15.91
C ILE A 47 10.55 -3.54 -17.06
N SER A 48 11.32 -2.68 -17.75
CA SER A 48 12.26 -3.08 -18.79
C SER A 48 13.51 -3.77 -18.24
N ASP A 49 14.23 -4.49 -19.10
CA ASP A 49 15.45 -5.24 -18.73
C ASP A 49 16.61 -4.39 -18.19
N ASN A 50 16.62 -3.09 -18.52
CA ASN A 50 17.59 -2.12 -18.02
C ASN A 50 17.19 -1.50 -16.67
N VAL A 51 16.17 -2.02 -16.00
CA VAL A 51 15.70 -1.53 -14.70
C VAL A 51 16.06 -2.53 -13.59
N ILE A 52 16.61 -2.04 -12.48
CA ILE A 52 16.91 -2.82 -11.28
C ILE A 52 16.05 -2.33 -10.13
N LEU A 53 15.31 -3.26 -9.53
CA LEU A 53 14.48 -2.99 -8.34
C LEU A 53 15.28 -3.23 -7.06
N PHE A 54 15.14 -2.31 -6.10
CA PHE A 54 15.67 -2.39 -4.75
C PHE A 54 14.55 -2.22 -3.73
N GLU A 55 14.53 -3.09 -2.71
CA GLU A 55 13.72 -2.87 -1.52
C GLU A 55 14.46 -1.88 -0.63
N SER A 56 13.72 -0.94 -0.06
CA SER A 56 14.27 -0.01 0.94
C SER A 56 14.62 -0.75 2.24
N PHE A 57 15.65 -0.29 2.96
CA PHE A 57 16.01 -0.91 4.26
C PHE A 57 15.05 -0.56 5.41
N SER A 58 14.14 0.39 5.21
CA SER A 58 13.26 0.90 6.28
C SER A 58 11.97 1.52 5.73
N GLY A 59 11.33 0.86 4.76
CA GLY A 59 10.12 1.36 4.10
C GLY A 59 10.29 2.76 3.52
N LYS A 60 9.22 3.58 3.61
CA LYS A 60 9.23 4.98 3.15
C LYS A 60 10.40 5.85 3.61
N GLU A 61 10.87 5.72 4.85
CA GLU A 61 12.02 6.51 5.33
C GLU A 61 13.32 6.07 4.63
N GLY A 62 13.45 4.77 4.37
CA GLY A 62 14.56 4.24 3.59
C GLY A 62 14.55 4.75 2.15
N ILE A 63 13.37 4.83 1.51
CA ILE A 63 13.26 5.44 0.17
C ILE A 63 13.71 6.89 0.20
N LYS A 64 13.20 7.68 1.15
CA LYS A 64 13.55 9.09 1.25
C LYS A 64 15.05 9.28 1.42
N GLU A 65 15.65 8.54 2.34
CA GLU A 65 17.08 8.62 2.59
C GLU A 65 17.91 8.22 1.35
N ILE A 66 17.55 7.12 0.68
CA ILE A 66 18.26 6.69 -0.54
C ILE A 66 18.14 7.77 -1.63
N VAL A 67 16.91 8.16 -1.98
CA VAL A 67 16.64 8.99 -3.16
C VAL A 67 17.01 10.45 -2.93
N ILE A 68 16.70 11.01 -1.76
CA ILE A 68 16.83 12.45 -1.47
C ILE A 68 18.16 12.77 -0.78
N ASP A 69 18.63 11.93 0.14
CA ASP A 69 19.83 12.27 0.92
C ASP A 69 21.11 11.74 0.25
N PHE A 70 21.09 10.51 -0.24
CA PHE A 70 22.27 9.90 -0.88
C PHE A 70 22.39 10.17 -2.38
N PHE A 71 21.27 10.26 -3.09
CA PHE A 71 21.25 10.31 -4.56
C PHE A 71 20.40 11.45 -5.16
N LYS A 72 20.20 12.56 -4.42
CA LYS A 72 19.32 13.69 -4.77
C LYS A 72 19.31 14.12 -6.24
N ASN A 73 20.50 14.15 -6.85
CA ASN A 73 20.70 14.69 -8.20
C ASN A 73 20.86 13.59 -9.26
N ASN A 74 20.73 12.32 -8.88
CA ASN A 74 20.89 11.20 -9.79
C ASN A 74 19.54 10.79 -10.38
N LYS A 75 19.34 11.21 -11.63
CA LYS A 75 18.13 10.94 -12.42
C LYS A 75 17.91 9.45 -12.74
N ARG A 76 18.92 8.60 -12.53
CA ARG A 76 18.78 7.15 -12.70
C ARG A 76 18.21 6.47 -11.45
N ILE A 77 17.98 7.20 -10.36
CA ILE A 77 17.39 6.68 -9.12
C ILE A 77 15.99 7.27 -8.94
N LEU A 78 14.98 6.39 -8.94
CA LEU A 78 13.57 6.71 -8.77
C LEU A 78 13.03 5.97 -7.54
N GLY A 79 12.29 6.66 -6.67
CA GLY A 79 11.55 6.07 -5.56
C GLY A 79 10.08 5.88 -5.92
N ILE A 80 9.49 4.75 -5.51
CA ILE A 80 8.04 4.53 -5.57
C ILE A 80 7.57 4.07 -4.20
N ARG A 81 6.55 4.74 -3.65
CA ARG A 81 6.06 4.50 -2.29
C ARG A 81 4.54 4.55 -2.19
N ASP A 82 4.03 4.07 -1.06
CA ASP A 82 2.67 4.30 -0.66
C ASP A 82 2.44 5.79 -0.36
N LYS A 83 1.23 6.25 -0.67
CA LYS A 83 0.80 7.61 -0.37
C LYS A 83 0.47 7.77 1.12
N ASP A 84 -0.01 6.70 1.74
CA ASP A 84 -0.54 6.67 3.11
C ASP A 84 -1.49 7.86 3.34
N TYR A 85 -1.16 8.70 4.32
CA TYR A 85 -1.87 9.90 4.74
C TYR A 85 -1.03 11.17 4.54
N ASP A 86 0.08 11.06 3.82
CA ASP A 86 1.06 12.12 3.64
C ASP A 86 0.78 12.89 2.34
N ASN A 87 0.29 14.13 2.47
CA ASN A 87 0.00 14.99 1.32
C ASN A 87 1.27 15.53 0.64
N SER A 88 2.44 15.34 1.25
CA SER A 88 3.77 15.71 0.72
C SER A 88 4.61 14.50 0.31
N ALA A 89 3.97 13.36 0.10
CA ALA A 89 4.66 12.09 -0.15
C ALA A 89 5.52 12.06 -1.43
N GLU A 90 5.23 12.94 -2.41
CA GLU A 90 6.03 13.09 -3.62
C GLU A 90 7.04 14.24 -3.44
N GLU A 91 8.32 13.88 -3.36
CA GLU A 91 9.44 14.81 -3.25
C GLU A 91 10.59 14.35 -4.16
N GLY A 92 11.19 15.27 -4.92
CA GLY A 92 12.29 14.97 -5.82
C GLY A 92 11.95 13.87 -6.83
N ASN A 93 12.69 12.76 -6.78
CA ASN A 93 12.47 11.60 -7.65
C ASN A 93 11.61 10.52 -6.98
N ILE A 94 10.71 10.87 -6.05
CA ILE A 94 9.82 9.94 -5.37
C ILE A 94 8.39 10.12 -5.88
N LEU A 95 7.80 9.03 -6.36
CA LEU A 95 6.42 8.97 -6.85
C LEU A 95 5.56 8.10 -5.93
N CYS A 96 4.25 8.36 -5.91
CA CYS A 96 3.30 7.58 -5.11
C CYS A 96 2.29 6.83 -5.98
N TYR A 97 1.80 5.71 -5.46
CA TYR A 97 0.62 5.04 -6.02
C TYR A 97 -0.62 5.95 -6.01
N ASP A 98 -1.59 5.62 -6.86
CA ASP A 98 -2.79 6.45 -7.09
C ASP A 98 -3.72 6.50 -5.87
N SER A 99 -3.85 5.38 -5.17
CA SER A 99 -4.65 5.23 -3.94
C SER A 99 -3.76 5.34 -2.69
N CYS A 100 -4.31 5.05 -1.50
CA CYS A 100 -3.54 5.07 -0.24
C CYS A 100 -2.24 4.24 -0.31
N CYS A 101 -2.31 3.05 -0.91
CA CYS A 101 -1.19 2.11 -1.06
C CYS A 101 -1.39 1.21 -2.29
N LEU A 102 -0.38 0.39 -2.59
CA LEU A 102 -0.39 -0.57 -3.71
C LEU A 102 -1.65 -1.45 -3.71
N GLU A 103 -1.97 -2.16 -2.62
CA GLU A 103 -3.09 -3.11 -2.59
C GLU A 103 -4.41 -2.44 -2.94
N ILE A 104 -4.62 -1.21 -2.44
CA ILE A 104 -5.86 -0.47 -2.70
C ILE A 104 -5.91 0.01 -4.14
N MET A 105 -4.78 0.44 -4.72
CA MET A 105 -4.71 0.76 -6.14
C MET A 105 -5.09 -0.44 -7.02
N LEU A 106 -4.62 -1.64 -6.66
CA LEU A 106 -4.99 -2.86 -7.38
C LEU A 106 -6.47 -3.22 -7.21
N ALA A 107 -7.01 -3.08 -5.99
CA ALA A 107 -8.40 -3.37 -5.68
C ALA A 107 -9.40 -2.31 -6.20
N ASP A 108 -8.93 -1.09 -6.48
CA ASP A 108 -9.76 -0.04 -7.07
C ASP A 108 -10.10 -0.37 -8.53
N ASN A 109 -9.19 -1.03 -9.26
CA ASN A 109 -9.45 -1.49 -10.61
C ASN A 109 -10.55 -2.57 -10.64
N ASP A 110 -11.72 -2.24 -11.19
CA ASP A 110 -12.91 -3.11 -11.17
C ASP A 110 -12.68 -4.48 -11.85
N ASN A 111 -11.96 -4.51 -12.97
CA ASN A 111 -11.66 -5.77 -13.67
C ASN A 111 -10.74 -6.67 -12.85
N THR A 112 -9.72 -6.09 -12.23
CA THR A 112 -8.84 -6.80 -11.29
C THR A 112 -9.70 -7.30 -10.14
N PHE A 113 -10.37 -6.41 -9.41
CA PHE A 113 -11.21 -6.75 -8.25
C PHE A 113 -12.24 -7.85 -8.56
N LYS A 114 -12.91 -7.80 -9.71
CA LYS A 114 -13.88 -8.82 -10.12
C LYS A 114 -13.25 -10.21 -10.20
N LYS A 115 -12.02 -10.35 -10.70
CA LYS A 115 -11.34 -11.66 -10.82
C LYS A 115 -11.03 -12.28 -9.46
N ILE A 116 -10.56 -11.51 -8.49
CA ILE A 116 -10.32 -12.04 -7.13
C ILE A 116 -11.62 -12.23 -6.36
N PHE A 117 -12.61 -11.38 -6.59
CA PHE A 117 -13.96 -11.60 -6.07
C PHE A 117 -14.52 -12.95 -6.50
N ASP A 118 -14.45 -13.27 -7.80
CA ASP A 118 -14.97 -14.55 -8.35
C ASP A 118 -14.23 -15.78 -7.84
N GLU A 119 -12.93 -15.65 -7.53
CA GLU A 119 -12.12 -16.76 -7.02
C GLU A 119 -12.40 -17.05 -5.53
N TYR A 120 -12.60 -16.00 -4.72
CA TYR A 120 -12.53 -16.13 -3.27
C TYR A 120 -13.88 -15.90 -2.55
N TYR A 121 -14.80 -15.12 -3.11
CA TYR A 121 -16.04 -14.77 -2.43
C TYR A 121 -17.25 -15.50 -3.00
N PHE A 122 -17.88 -16.32 -2.16
CA PHE A 122 -19.07 -17.13 -2.50
C PHE A 122 -20.33 -16.67 -1.75
N GLY A 123 -20.32 -15.43 -1.25
CA GLY A 123 -21.46 -14.84 -0.55
C GLY A 123 -22.50 -14.23 -1.50
N PRO A 124 -23.55 -13.61 -0.96
CA PRO A 124 -24.72 -13.17 -1.74
C PRO A 124 -24.53 -11.83 -2.48
N LEU A 125 -23.48 -11.07 -2.16
CA LEU A 125 -23.25 -9.74 -2.73
C LEU A 125 -22.61 -9.83 -4.10
N ASN A 126 -22.83 -8.83 -4.95
CA ASN A 126 -22.02 -8.65 -6.16
C ASN A 126 -20.66 -7.97 -5.85
N ALA A 127 -19.75 -7.93 -6.81
CA ALA A 127 -18.40 -7.41 -6.61
C ALA A 127 -18.38 -5.93 -6.15
N LEU A 128 -19.25 -5.08 -6.67
CA LEU A 128 -19.30 -3.67 -6.30
C LEU A 128 -19.80 -3.51 -4.85
N GLU A 129 -20.91 -4.18 -4.52
CA GLU A 129 -21.48 -4.21 -3.18
C GLU A 129 -20.49 -4.78 -2.15
N PHE A 130 -19.75 -5.82 -2.54
CA PHE A 130 -18.74 -6.42 -1.68
C PHE A 130 -17.57 -5.47 -1.43
N LYS A 131 -17.02 -4.84 -2.47
CA LYS A 131 -15.95 -3.83 -2.33
C LYS A 131 -16.41 -2.70 -1.41
N GLU A 132 -17.62 -2.20 -1.61
CA GLU A 132 -18.19 -1.15 -0.78
C GLU A 132 -18.39 -1.59 0.68
N LEU A 133 -18.88 -2.82 0.91
CA LEU A 133 -18.98 -3.39 2.24
C LEU A 133 -17.62 -3.39 2.95
N LEU A 134 -16.56 -3.91 2.31
CA LEU A 134 -15.22 -3.99 2.89
C LEU A 134 -14.71 -2.59 3.31
N LEU A 135 -14.83 -1.60 2.42
CA LEU A 135 -14.41 -0.23 2.68
C LEU A 135 -15.22 0.42 3.82
N ARG A 136 -16.54 0.20 3.86
CA ARG A 136 -17.41 0.76 4.90
C ARG A 136 -17.13 0.14 6.27
N GLN A 137 -16.87 -1.16 6.33
CA GLN A 137 -16.51 -1.86 7.56
C GLN A 137 -15.19 -1.33 8.14
N LEU A 138 -14.23 -0.98 7.27
CA LEU A 138 -12.94 -0.43 7.67
C LEU A 138 -12.92 1.08 7.93
N LYS A 139 -14.05 1.76 7.73
CA LYS A 139 -14.10 3.23 7.79
C LYS A 139 -13.59 3.79 9.11
N PHE A 140 -14.00 3.22 10.24
CA PHE A 140 -13.61 3.72 11.56
C PHE A 140 -12.10 3.65 11.77
N ILE A 141 -11.48 2.49 11.56
CA ILE A 141 -10.02 2.33 11.71
C ILE A 141 -9.25 3.14 10.66
N SER A 142 -9.76 3.28 9.44
CA SER A 142 -9.17 4.14 8.40
C SER A 142 -9.12 5.60 8.86
N LEU A 143 -10.19 6.10 9.49
CA LEU A 143 -10.23 7.44 10.07
C LEU A 143 -9.25 7.59 11.24
N VAL A 144 -9.17 6.60 12.13
CA VAL A 144 -8.20 6.59 13.23
C VAL A 144 -6.77 6.70 12.69
N ARG A 145 -6.39 5.87 11.71
CA ARG A 145 -5.04 5.89 11.12
C ARG A 145 -4.71 7.23 10.46
N LYS A 146 -5.65 7.76 9.68
CA LYS A 146 -5.54 9.09 9.07
C LYS A 146 -5.31 10.19 10.10
N TYR A 147 -6.21 10.30 11.08
CA TYR A 147 -6.13 11.36 12.08
C TYR A 147 -4.96 11.17 13.04
N SER A 148 -4.53 9.93 13.30
CA SER A 148 -3.30 9.69 14.07
C SER A 148 -2.08 10.32 13.41
N THR A 149 -2.02 10.28 12.07
CA THR A 149 -0.94 10.86 11.29
C THR A 149 -1.10 12.37 11.16
N GLU A 150 -2.28 12.85 10.75
CA GLU A 150 -2.52 14.29 10.50
C GLU A 150 -2.52 15.14 11.77
N ASP A 151 -3.05 14.64 12.89
CA ASP A 151 -3.13 15.38 14.16
C ASP A 151 -1.95 15.04 15.11
N CYS A 152 -0.89 14.39 14.61
CA CYS A 152 0.29 13.99 15.39
C CYS A 152 -0.03 13.25 16.70
N MET A 153 -1.02 12.35 16.69
CA MET A 153 -1.45 11.64 17.90
C MET A 153 -0.43 10.61 18.39
N ASN A 154 0.53 10.23 17.55
CA ASN A 154 1.59 9.25 17.83
C ASN A 154 1.06 7.89 18.33
N LEU A 155 -0.10 7.45 17.81
CA LEU A 155 -0.67 6.16 18.19
C LEU A 155 0.14 5.00 17.59
N LYS A 156 0.44 4.02 18.43
CA LYS A 156 0.92 2.70 18.03
C LYS A 156 -0.26 1.89 17.51
N LEU A 157 -0.48 1.95 16.20
CA LEU A 157 -1.56 1.25 15.50
C LEU A 157 -1.11 -0.07 14.87
N ASN A 158 0.19 -0.37 14.90
CA ASN A 158 0.70 -1.70 14.56
C ASN A 158 0.20 -2.71 15.60
N GLY A 159 -0.33 -3.84 15.12
CA GLY A 159 -0.86 -4.90 15.97
C GLY A 159 -2.35 -4.75 16.34
N ILE A 160 -3.06 -3.73 15.85
CA ILE A 160 -4.52 -3.71 15.92
C ILE A 160 -5.07 -4.80 14.97
N SER A 161 -5.79 -5.77 15.52
CA SER A 161 -6.28 -6.94 14.80
C SER A 161 -7.74 -6.76 14.39
N ILE A 162 -7.96 -6.70 13.07
CA ILE A 162 -9.31 -6.72 12.48
C ILE A 162 -10.02 -8.05 12.77
N ASN A 163 -9.28 -9.17 12.73
CA ASN A 163 -9.83 -10.49 13.09
C ASN A 163 -10.41 -10.50 14.51
N ASN A 164 -9.70 -9.92 15.48
CA ASN A 164 -10.16 -9.88 16.87
C ASN A 164 -11.34 -8.92 17.08
N ALA A 165 -11.47 -7.91 16.21
CA ALA A 165 -12.59 -6.97 16.25
C ALA A 165 -13.82 -7.46 15.47
N PHE A 166 -13.71 -8.51 14.66
CA PHE A 166 -14.81 -8.98 13.83
C PHE A 166 -15.82 -9.81 14.63
N ASN A 167 -17.08 -9.37 14.62
CA ASN A 167 -18.19 -10.08 15.24
C ASN A 167 -18.84 -11.03 14.22
N LEU A 168 -18.58 -12.33 14.34
CA LEU A 168 -19.09 -13.33 13.39
C LEU A 168 -20.63 -13.40 13.34
N SER A 169 -21.30 -13.27 14.49
CA SER A 169 -22.77 -13.35 14.58
C SER A 169 -23.45 -12.18 13.86
N LYS A 170 -22.89 -10.98 13.99
CA LYS A 170 -23.40 -9.77 13.34
C LYS A 170 -22.83 -9.54 11.94
N LYS A 171 -21.76 -10.26 11.58
CA LYS A 171 -20.98 -10.08 10.34
C LYS A 171 -20.54 -8.63 10.17
N GLU A 172 -19.97 -8.04 11.22
CA GLU A 172 -19.49 -6.66 11.21
C GLU A 172 -18.24 -6.49 12.08
N ILE A 173 -17.43 -5.47 11.79
CA ILE A 173 -16.31 -5.06 12.65
C ILE A 173 -16.87 -4.25 13.83
N ASP A 174 -16.54 -4.67 15.04
CA ASP A 174 -16.89 -3.97 16.27
C ASP A 174 -15.88 -2.84 16.56
N ASN A 175 -16.33 -1.60 16.36
CA ASN A 175 -15.51 -0.41 16.61
C ASN A 175 -15.10 -0.26 18.09
N ASN A 176 -15.88 -0.77 19.04
CA ASN A 176 -15.49 -0.75 20.45
C ASN A 176 -14.30 -1.68 20.70
N MET A 177 -14.28 -2.85 20.06
CA MET A 177 -13.13 -3.76 20.11
C MET A 177 -11.87 -3.13 19.50
N ILE A 178 -12.02 -2.30 18.45
CA ILE A 178 -10.90 -1.51 17.90
C ILE A 178 -10.41 -0.49 18.93
N ILE A 179 -11.31 0.27 19.56
CA ILE A 179 -10.96 1.28 20.58
C ILE A 179 -10.25 0.62 21.77
N GLU A 180 -10.74 -0.52 22.25
CA GLU A 180 -10.12 -1.27 23.35
C GLU A 180 -8.71 -1.76 23.01
N GLN A 181 -8.50 -2.25 21.78
CA GLN A 181 -7.17 -2.62 21.30
C GLN A 181 -6.22 -1.42 21.28
N ILE A 182 -6.68 -0.28 20.77
CA ILE A 182 -5.88 0.96 20.72
C ILE A 182 -5.53 1.42 22.14
N ASN A 183 -6.50 1.47 23.06
CA ASN A 183 -6.27 1.86 24.44
C ASN A 183 -5.25 0.96 25.13
N ARG A 184 -5.34 -0.36 24.94
CA ARG A 184 -4.35 -1.31 25.48
C ARG A 184 -2.93 -1.04 24.98
N HIS A 185 -2.76 -0.67 23.71
CA HIS A 185 -1.45 -0.42 23.12
C HIS A 185 -0.91 0.99 23.40
N ASN A 186 -1.79 1.92 23.81
CA ASN A 186 -1.51 3.36 23.88
C ASN A 186 -1.88 3.95 25.25
N ALA A 187 -1.67 3.21 26.33
CA ALA A 187 -1.88 3.69 27.71
C ALA A 187 -3.25 4.37 27.94
N ASN A 188 -4.32 3.74 27.44
CA ASN A 188 -5.70 4.23 27.51
C ASN A 188 -5.92 5.59 26.81
N TYR A 189 -5.20 5.86 25.72
CA TYR A 189 -5.23 7.13 25.00
C TYR A 189 -6.63 7.71 24.79
N PHE A 190 -7.57 6.96 24.20
CA PHE A 190 -8.91 7.48 23.92
C PHE A 190 -9.79 7.62 25.17
N THR A 191 -9.50 6.89 26.25
CA THR A 191 -10.13 7.13 27.55
C THR A 191 -9.68 8.46 28.15
N LEU A 192 -8.42 8.83 27.94
CA LEU A 192 -7.85 10.08 28.44
C LEU A 192 -8.09 11.28 27.49
N ASN A 193 -8.42 11.01 26.22
CA ASN A 193 -8.60 12.01 25.16
C ASN A 193 -9.95 11.78 24.44
N GLU A 194 -11.04 11.86 25.20
CA GLU A 194 -12.40 11.60 24.72
C GLU A 194 -12.82 12.56 23.59
N ASP A 195 -12.37 13.81 23.63
CA ASP A 195 -12.61 14.82 22.58
C ASP A 195 -12.08 14.37 21.21
N LYS A 196 -10.91 13.72 21.18
CA LYS A 196 -10.32 13.16 19.95
C LYS A 196 -11.14 11.98 19.43
N LEU A 197 -11.60 11.11 20.33
CA LEU A 197 -12.45 9.99 19.96
C LEU A 197 -13.81 10.48 19.41
N GLU A 198 -14.43 11.46 20.05
CA GLU A 198 -15.69 12.06 19.58
C GLU A 198 -15.54 12.77 18.24
N LYS A 199 -14.41 13.45 17.99
CA LYS A 199 -14.07 13.98 16.66
C LYS A 199 -14.07 12.86 15.61
N ILE A 200 -13.45 11.71 15.89
CA ILE A 200 -13.41 10.57 14.96
C ILE A 200 -14.82 9.97 14.77
N LYS A 201 -15.58 9.73 15.85
CA LYS A 201 -16.95 9.22 15.79
C LYS A 201 -17.87 10.13 14.98
N SER A 202 -17.80 11.45 15.20
CA SER A 202 -18.60 12.42 14.45
C SER A 202 -18.29 12.39 12.95
N LYS A 203 -17.04 12.15 12.56
CA LYS A 203 -16.63 11.96 11.16
C LYS A 203 -17.09 10.60 10.62
N HIS A 204 -17.04 9.57 11.43
CA HIS A 204 -17.52 8.23 11.09
C HIS A 204 -19.03 8.22 10.79
N CYS A 205 -19.84 9.04 11.47
CA CYS A 205 -21.28 9.15 11.21
C CYS A 205 -21.65 9.85 9.89
N LYS A 206 -20.73 10.62 9.29
CA LYS A 206 -21.00 11.32 8.02
C LYS A 206 -20.91 10.37 6.84
N GLU A 207 -21.73 10.54 5.82
CA GLU A 207 -21.57 9.78 4.59
C GLU A 207 -20.24 10.11 3.91
N VAL A 208 -19.55 9.07 3.40
CA VAL A 208 -18.25 9.18 2.71
C VAL A 208 -18.33 8.29 1.48
N SER A 209 -17.95 8.80 0.32
CA SER A 209 -17.94 8.04 -0.93
C SER A 209 -16.88 6.94 -0.91
N CYS A 210 -17.09 5.86 -1.68
CA CYS A 210 -16.09 4.80 -1.83
C CYS A 210 -14.74 5.34 -2.31
N LYS A 211 -14.75 6.28 -3.26
CA LYS A 211 -13.52 6.96 -3.73
C LYS A 211 -12.73 7.58 -2.58
N LYS A 212 -13.42 8.22 -1.63
CA LYS A 212 -12.73 8.83 -0.48
C LYS A 212 -12.24 7.79 0.53
N LEU A 213 -12.92 6.65 0.64
CA LEU A 213 -12.46 5.53 1.47
C LEU A 213 -11.19 4.88 0.89
N LEU A 214 -11.10 4.71 -0.43
CA LEU A 214 -9.91 4.20 -1.13
C LEU A 214 -8.66 5.07 -0.88
N GLU A 215 -8.84 6.37 -0.64
CA GLU A 215 -7.74 7.29 -0.31
C GLU A 215 -7.24 7.15 1.14
N ILE A 216 -7.96 6.44 2.03
CA ILE A 216 -7.64 6.41 3.47
C ILE A 216 -7.59 5.00 4.06
N THR A 217 -8.09 3.99 3.36
CA THR A 217 -8.05 2.60 3.80
C THR A 217 -6.65 2.04 3.61
N GLN A 218 -6.13 1.35 4.63
CA GLN A 218 -4.86 0.64 4.54
C GLN A 218 -5.04 -0.70 3.79
N GLY A 219 -4.09 -1.04 2.91
CA GLY A 219 -4.11 -2.24 2.09
C GLY A 219 -4.22 -3.54 2.89
N HIS A 220 -3.37 -3.72 3.89
CA HIS A 220 -3.42 -4.91 4.74
C HIS A 220 -4.76 -5.08 5.48
N ASP A 221 -5.32 -4.00 6.02
CA ASP A 221 -6.64 -4.05 6.67
C ASP A 221 -7.73 -4.50 5.66
N PHE A 222 -7.65 -4.00 4.42
CA PHE A 222 -8.55 -4.39 3.33
C PHE A 222 -8.43 -5.89 2.99
N LEU A 223 -7.21 -6.39 2.81
CA LEU A 223 -6.97 -7.81 2.50
C LEU A 223 -7.43 -8.75 3.61
N ILE A 224 -7.15 -8.39 4.87
CA ILE A 224 -7.61 -9.16 6.04
C ILE A 224 -9.14 -9.19 6.08
N THR A 225 -9.79 -8.04 5.86
CA THR A 225 -11.26 -7.95 5.87
C THR A 225 -11.86 -8.76 4.72
N PHE A 226 -11.26 -8.70 3.53
CA PHE A 226 -11.65 -9.54 2.39
C PHE A 226 -11.59 -11.03 2.78
N ALA A 227 -10.48 -11.48 3.36
CA ALA A 227 -10.30 -12.87 3.79
C ALA A 227 -11.36 -13.28 4.83
N ILE A 228 -11.60 -12.44 5.84
CA ILE A 228 -12.61 -12.67 6.89
C ILE A 228 -13.97 -12.92 6.26
N TYR A 229 -14.44 -12.00 5.40
CA TYR A 229 -15.76 -12.14 4.80
C TYR A 229 -15.86 -13.32 3.84
N SER A 230 -14.79 -13.63 3.11
CA SER A 230 -14.74 -14.78 2.21
C SER A 230 -14.84 -16.10 2.98
N ASN A 231 -14.12 -16.21 4.10
CA ASN A 231 -14.13 -17.38 4.99
C ASN A 231 -15.47 -17.61 5.71
N ILE A 232 -16.40 -16.65 5.69
CA ILE A 232 -17.79 -16.88 6.18
C ILE A 232 -18.55 -17.79 5.23
N TYR A 233 -18.28 -17.69 3.92
CA TYR A 233 -19.02 -18.38 2.86
C TYR A 233 -18.21 -19.48 2.17
N PHE A 234 -16.93 -19.58 2.48
CA PHE A 234 -16.02 -20.55 1.88
C PHE A 234 -15.42 -21.47 2.93
N SER A 235 -15.39 -22.78 2.63
CA SER A 235 -14.94 -23.80 3.58
C SER A 235 -13.42 -23.94 3.66
N LYS A 236 -12.66 -23.34 2.74
CA LYS A 236 -11.19 -23.29 2.83
C LYS A 236 -10.77 -22.03 3.59
N HIS A 237 -9.75 -22.16 4.41
CA HIS A 237 -9.15 -21.03 5.11
C HIS A 237 -8.30 -20.19 4.14
N ILE A 238 -8.91 -19.13 3.60
CA ILE A 238 -8.27 -18.13 2.75
C ILE A 238 -7.41 -17.20 3.63
N LYS A 239 -6.16 -16.97 3.23
CA LYS A 239 -5.28 -15.98 3.86
C LYS A 239 -5.29 -14.66 3.08
N ASP A 240 -5.06 -13.57 3.79
CA ASP A 240 -4.84 -12.24 3.22
C ASP A 240 -3.65 -12.22 2.23
N SER A 241 -2.60 -12.97 2.53
CA SER A 241 -1.44 -13.15 1.63
C SER A 241 -1.79 -13.83 0.31
N ASP A 242 -2.75 -14.76 0.29
CA ASP A 242 -3.21 -15.42 -0.95
C ASP A 242 -3.95 -14.40 -1.84
N ILE A 243 -4.85 -13.61 -1.23
CA ILE A 243 -5.59 -12.54 -1.93
C ILE A 243 -4.63 -11.48 -2.47
N SER A 244 -3.63 -11.06 -1.68
CA SER A 244 -2.61 -10.10 -2.08
C SER A 244 -1.82 -10.58 -3.30
N ALA A 245 -1.38 -11.85 -3.28
CA ALA A 245 -0.69 -12.46 -4.41
C ALA A 245 -1.59 -12.51 -5.65
N SER A 246 -2.85 -12.92 -5.51
CA SER A 246 -3.81 -12.97 -6.62
C SER A 246 -4.15 -11.59 -7.18
N LEU A 247 -4.26 -10.55 -6.35
CA LEU A 247 -4.42 -9.16 -6.80
C LEU A 247 -3.25 -8.73 -7.69
N ARG A 248 -2.02 -8.96 -7.24
CA ARG A 248 -0.83 -8.66 -8.06
C ARG A 248 -0.81 -9.47 -9.34
N CYS A 249 -1.17 -10.75 -9.31
CA CYS A 249 -1.16 -11.59 -10.51
C CYS A 249 -2.25 -11.20 -11.52
N SER A 250 -3.43 -10.78 -11.05
CA SER A 250 -4.59 -10.50 -11.91
C SER A 250 -4.58 -9.10 -12.54
N TYR A 251 -3.80 -8.17 -12.00
CA TYR A 251 -3.65 -6.79 -12.51
C TYR A 251 -2.91 -6.77 -13.86
N GLN A 252 -3.47 -6.12 -14.88
CA GLN A 252 -2.97 -6.20 -16.26
C GLN A 252 -2.27 -4.91 -16.70
N GLU A 253 -1.47 -5.00 -17.77
CA GLU A 253 -0.76 -3.85 -18.37
C GLU A 253 -1.70 -2.71 -18.75
N ASN A 254 -2.82 -3.01 -19.41
CA ASN A 254 -3.82 -1.98 -19.76
C ASN A 254 -4.36 -1.25 -18.53
N SER A 255 -4.50 -1.95 -17.40
CA SER A 255 -4.93 -1.35 -16.13
C SER A 255 -3.84 -0.43 -15.57
N LEU A 256 -2.56 -0.79 -15.71
CA LEU A 256 -1.45 0.07 -15.30
C LEU A 256 -1.38 1.35 -16.15
N ILE A 257 -1.54 1.23 -17.48
CA ILE A 257 -1.46 2.38 -18.42
C ILE A 257 -2.45 3.49 -18.06
N GLU A 258 -3.61 3.13 -17.50
CA GLU A 258 -4.66 4.07 -17.09
C GLU A 258 -4.32 4.82 -15.78
N THR A 259 -3.28 4.41 -15.05
CA THR A 259 -2.92 5.01 -13.76
C THR A 259 -2.13 6.32 -13.89
N ASN A 260 -2.23 7.14 -12.86
CA ASN A 260 -1.42 8.34 -12.72
C ASN A 260 0.05 7.97 -12.46
N ILE A 261 0.34 6.92 -11.67
CA ILE A 261 1.71 6.47 -11.44
C ILE A 261 2.40 6.07 -12.76
N TYR A 262 1.72 5.37 -13.67
CA TYR A 262 2.24 5.09 -15.01
C TYR A 262 2.58 6.37 -15.77
N SER A 263 1.62 7.31 -15.83
CA SER A 263 1.80 8.60 -16.50
C SER A 263 2.97 9.40 -15.92
N LYS A 264 3.15 9.37 -14.59
CA LYS A 264 4.26 10.03 -13.89
C LYS A 264 5.60 9.37 -14.21
N ILE A 265 5.68 8.04 -14.26
CA ILE A 265 6.90 7.33 -14.64
C ILE A 265 7.29 7.65 -16.09
N LYS A 266 6.34 7.63 -17.03
CA LYS A 266 6.59 8.00 -18.43
C LYS A 266 7.03 9.45 -18.58
N LYS A 267 6.43 10.36 -17.81
CA LYS A 267 6.85 11.76 -17.76
C LYS A 267 8.28 11.89 -17.24
N TYR A 268 8.60 11.20 -16.13
CA TYR A 268 9.94 11.19 -15.54
C TYR A 268 11.01 10.65 -16.49
N GLU A 269 10.71 9.55 -17.19
CA GLU A 269 11.56 8.96 -18.24
C GLU A 269 11.91 9.99 -19.32
N ASN A 270 10.89 10.66 -19.87
CA ASN A 270 11.05 11.63 -20.95
C ASN A 270 11.81 12.89 -20.49
N GLU A 271 11.45 13.47 -19.35
CA GLU A 271 12.08 14.71 -18.84
C GLU A 271 13.56 14.53 -18.50
N ASN A 272 13.97 13.29 -18.21
CA ASN A 272 15.34 12.96 -17.85
C ASN A 272 16.14 12.28 -18.97
N ASN A 273 15.56 12.08 -20.15
CA ASN A 273 16.15 11.36 -21.28
C ASN A 273 16.69 9.99 -20.88
N LEU A 274 15.88 9.22 -20.15
CA LEU A 274 16.23 7.88 -19.69
C LEU A 274 15.84 6.84 -20.73
N GLU A 275 16.52 5.69 -20.69
CA GLU A 275 16.03 4.48 -21.37
C GLU A 275 14.65 4.09 -20.84
N LYS A 276 13.91 3.32 -21.64
CA LYS A 276 12.54 2.89 -21.33
C LYS A 276 12.48 2.20 -19.95
N ILE A 277 11.65 2.70 -19.03
CA ILE A 277 11.46 2.16 -17.68
C ILE A 277 10.40 1.05 -17.66
N LEU A 278 9.27 1.26 -18.33
CA LEU A 278 8.13 0.34 -18.34
C LEU A 278 7.98 -0.32 -19.69
N ILE A 279 7.73 -1.63 -19.77
CA ILE A 279 7.60 -2.37 -21.04
C ILE A 279 6.30 -2.11 -21.79
N CYS A 280 5.22 -1.83 -21.06
CA CYS A 280 3.90 -1.53 -21.60
C CYS A 280 3.81 -0.09 -22.14
#